data_AF-A0A9E3N6Y5-F1
#
_entry.id   AF-A0A9E3N6Y5-F1
#
_cell.length_a   1.000
_cell.length_b   1.000
_cell.length_c   1.000
_cell.angle_alpha   90.00
_cell.angle_beta   90.00
_cell.angle_gamma   90.00
#
_symmetry.space_group_name_H-M   'P 1'
#
loop_
_entity.id
_entity.type
_entity.pdbx_description
1 polymer ?
#
loop_
_entity_poly.entity_id
_entity_poly.type
_entity_poly.pdbx_seq_one_letter_code
_entity_poly.pdbx_strand_id
1 'polypeptide(L)' 'MYTAHFGLRELPFSITPDTSFFFGSPHSQEALNTLLVAARNGEGFIKITG' A
#
# COMPACT_ATOMS: atom_id res chain seq x y z
N MET A 1 -19.29 18.13 1.03
CA MET A 1 -19.55 18.07 2.49
C MET A 1 -18.24 17.87 3.24
N TYR A 2 -17.54 16.73 3.07
CA TYR A 2 -16.22 16.50 3.67
C TYR A 2 -15.11 17.43 3.13
N THR A 3 -15.01 17.60 1.81
CA THR A 3 -13.97 18.46 1.20
C THR A 3 -14.02 19.90 1.70
N ALA A 4 -15.20 20.52 1.68
CA ALA A 4 -15.40 21.88 2.15
C ALA A 4 -15.21 22.02 3.68
N HIS A 5 -15.59 21.02 4.48
CA HIS A 5 -15.46 21.07 5.93
C HIS A 5 -14.00 20.92 6.40
N PHE A 6 -13.22 20.08 5.72
CA PHE A 6 -11.81 19.79 6.07
C PHE A 6 -10.78 20.49 5.18
N GLY A 7 -11.22 21.31 4.22
CA GLY A 7 -10.33 21.99 3.27
C GLY A 7 -9.57 21.05 2.34
N LEU A 8 -10.11 19.86 2.07
CA LEU A 8 -9.47 18.88 1.19
C LEU A 8 -9.67 19.28 -0.28
N ARG A 9 -8.63 19.10 -1.08
CA ARG A 9 -8.64 19.34 -2.52
C ARG A 9 -9.44 18.28 -3.29
N GLU A 10 -9.58 17.10 -2.70
CA GLU A 10 -10.26 15.94 -3.29
C GLU A 10 -10.86 15.03 -2.22
N LEU A 11 -11.60 14.01 -2.67
CA LEU A 11 -12.21 13.03 -1.78
C LEU A 11 -11.11 12.22 -1.06
N PRO A 12 -11.15 12.10 0.28
CA PRO A 12 -10.06 11.47 1.04
C PRO A 12 -9.95 9.96 0.84
N PHE A 13 -11.01 9.30 0.37
CA PHE A 13 -11.03 7.86 0.16
C PHE A 13 -11.73 7.53 -1.16
N SER A 14 -11.12 6.64 -1.94
CA SER A 14 -11.67 6.04 -3.16
C SER A 14 -11.62 4.52 -3.03
N ILE A 15 -12.50 3.82 -3.74
CA ILE A 15 -12.50 2.34 -3.79
C ILE A 15 -11.23 1.84 -4.48
N THR A 16 -10.79 2.54 -5.53
CA THR A 16 -9.53 2.24 -6.20
C THR A 16 -8.40 2.93 -5.45
N PRO A 17 -7.40 2.18 -4.94
CA PRO A 17 -6.22 2.78 -4.34
C PRO A 17 -5.50 3.68 -5.35
N ASP A 18 -5.02 4.83 -4.89
CA ASP A 18 -4.21 5.75 -5.68
C ASP A 18 -2.75 5.66 -5.22
N THR A 19 -1.87 5.28 -6.14
CA THR A 19 -0.43 5.13 -5.88
C THR A 19 0.27 6.46 -5.64
N SER A 20 -0.33 7.60 -6.00
CA SER A 20 0.19 8.93 -5.67
C SER A 20 0.25 9.19 -4.17
N PHE A 21 -0.59 8.50 -3.38
CA PHE A 21 -0.64 8.55 -1.93
C PHE A 21 0.14 7.40 -1.25
N PHE A 22 0.89 6.60 -1.99
CA PHE A 22 1.68 5.51 -1.41
C PHE A 22 2.74 6.03 -0.45
N PHE A 23 2.70 5.55 0.79
CA PHE A 23 3.73 5.82 1.80
C PHE A 23 4.65 4.60 1.94
N GLY A 24 5.88 4.73 1.46
CA GLY A 24 6.91 3.69 1.54
C GLY A 24 7.51 3.55 2.94
N SER A 25 6.76 2.99 3.89
CA SER A 25 7.27 2.73 5.24
C SER A 25 8.37 1.65 5.23
N PRO A 26 9.31 1.65 6.20
CA PRO A 26 10.31 0.58 6.32
C PRO A 26 9.68 -0.82 6.40
N HIS A 27 8.58 -0.96 7.13
CA HIS A 27 7.86 -2.23 7.26
C HIS A 27 7.24 -2.68 5.93
N SER A 28 6.67 -1.75 5.17
CA SER A 28 6.15 -2.02 3.82
C SER A 28 7.25 -2.47 2.86
N GLN A 29 8.44 -1.87 2.99
CA GLN A 29 9.60 -2.23 2.18
C GLN A 29 10.16 -3.62 2.55
N GLU A 30 10.22 -3.96 3.83
CA GLU A 30 10.63 -5.29 4.29
C GLU A 30 9.66 -6.39 3.81
N ALA A 31 8.36 -6.12 3.87
CA ALA A 31 7.34 -7.00 3.31
C ALA A 31 7.55 -7.21 1.80
N LEU A 32 7.76 -6.13 1.03
CA LEU A 32 8.04 -6.21 -0.40
C LEU A 32 9.32 -7.00 -0.69
N ASN A 33 10.40 -6.76 0.07
CA ASN A 33 11.66 -7.50 -0.10
C ASN A 33 11.47 -9.00 0.13
N THR A 34 10.70 -9.37 1.15
CA THR A 34 10.35 -10.77 1.45
C THR A 34 9.62 -11.42 0.29
N LEU A 35 8.61 -10.74 -0.28
CA LEU A 35 7.89 -11.24 -1.46
C LEU A 35 8.81 -11.42 -2.67
N LEU A 36 9.72 -10.48 -2.91
CA LEU A 36 10.66 -10.55 -4.04
C LEU A 36 11.61 -11.74 -3.92
N VAL A 37 12.13 -12.01 -2.73
CA VAL A 37 12.99 -13.17 -2.49
C VAL A 37 12.22 -14.47 -2.72
N ALA A 38 11.07 -14.63 -2.09
CA ALA A 38 10.30 -15.86 -2.16
C ALA A 38 9.75 -16.12 -3.57
N ALA A 39 9.32 -15.09 -4.30
CA ALA A 39 8.93 -15.19 -5.70
C ALA A 39 10.10 -15.62 -6.61
N ARG A 40 11.32 -15.13 -6.37
CA ARG A 40 12.52 -15.53 -7.13
C ARG A 40 12.94 -16.97 -6.83
N ASN A 41 12.70 -17.44 -5.60
CA ASN A 41 13.04 -18.78 -5.16
C ASN A 41 11.99 -19.85 -5.56
N GLY A 42 10.84 -19.43 -6.10
CA GLY A 42 9.76 -20.34 -6.46
C GLY A 42 9.00 -20.89 -5.25
N GLU A 43 8.98 -20.17 -4.13
CA GLU A 43 8.17 -20.53 -2.98
C GLU A 43 6.68 -20.45 -3.34
N GLY A 44 5.95 -21.56 -3.17
CA GLY A 44 4.63 -21.75 -3.78
C GLY A 44 3.55 -20.76 -3.32
N PHE A 45 3.41 -20.53 -2.00
CA PHE A 45 2.38 -19.64 -1.46
C PHE A 45 2.91 -18.82 -0.29
N ILE A 46 2.78 -17.49 -0.37
CA ILE A 46 3.27 -16.55 0.63
C ILE A 46 2.12 -15.65 1.06
N LYS A 47 1.91 -15.52 2.37
CA LYS A 47 0.96 -14.57 2.95
C LYS A 47 1.72 -13.64 3.90
N ILE A 48 1.68 -12.34 3.63
CA ILE A 48 2.18 -11.31 4.54
C ILE A 48 0.97 -10.59 5.14
N THR A 49 0.99 -10.39 6.45
CA THR A 49 -0.05 -9.68 7.22
C THR A 49 0.59 -8.64 8.11
N GLY A 50 -0.10 -7.53 8.34
CA GLY A 50 0.28 -6.43 9.22
C GLY A 50 -0.94 -5.58 9.56
#